data_AF-A0A9W6G4W7-F1
#
_entry.id   AF-A0A9W6G4W7-F1
#
_cell.length_a   1.000
_cell.length_b   1.000
_cell.length_c   1.000
_cell.angle_alpha   90.00
_cell.angle_beta   90.00
_cell.angle_gamma   90.00
#
_symmetry.space_group_name_H-M   'P 1'
#
loop_
_entity.id
_entity.type
_entity.pdbx_description
1 polymer ?
#
loop_
_entity_poly.entity_id
_entity_poly.type
_entity_poly.pdbx_seq_one_letter_code
_entity_poly.pdbx_strand_id
1 'polypeptide(L)' 'MHRLVQTLADLAADAEGQPRRTVPRLSNDTHLPDQLQVVGLDLLEYESKLTEEQRAAAEAAIQRARSALF' A
#
# COMPACT_ATOMS: atom_id res chain seq x y z
N MET A 1 8.29 4.44 -5.29
CA MET A 1 7.18 4.88 -4.42
C MET A 1 5.80 4.47 -4.93
N HIS A 2 5.35 4.84 -6.13
CA HIS A 2 4.03 4.43 -6.64
C HIS A 2 3.74 2.91 -6.52
N ARG A 3 4.73 2.05 -6.79
CA ARG A 3 4.57 0.59 -6.63
C ARG A 3 4.26 0.18 -5.19
N LEU A 4 4.87 0.83 -4.20
CA LEU A 4 4.57 0.60 -2.78
C LEU A 4 3.11 0.95 -2.50
N VAL A 5 2.70 2.16 -2.87
CA VAL A 5 1.32 2.65 -2.66
C VAL A 5 0.30 1.70 -3.30
N GLN A 6 0.50 1.30 -4.55
CA GLN A 6 -0.38 0.33 -5.20
C GLN A 6 -0.43 -1.02 -4.45
N THR A 7 0.72 -1.53 -4.01
CA THR A 7 0.77 -2.83 -3.32
C THR A 7 0.00 -2.78 -2.00
N LEU A 8 0.14 -1.70 -1.22
CA LEU A 8 -0.60 -1.55 0.03
C LEU A 8 -2.10 -1.36 -0.22
N ALA A 9 -2.49 -0.66 -1.29
CA ALA A 9 -3.89 -0.47 -1.67
C ALA A 9 -4.55 -1.80 -2.08
N ASP A 10 -3.83 -2.64 -2.83
CA ASP A 10 -4.31 -3.97 -3.21
C ASP A 10 -4.52 -4.86 -1.97
N LEU A 11 -3.60 -4.81 -1.00
CA LEU A 11 -3.71 -5.57 0.26
C LEU A 11 -4.88 -5.07 1.13
N ALA A 12 -5.08 -3.75 1.19
CA ALA A 12 -6.22 -3.16 1.91
C ALA A 12 -7.55 -3.59 1.26
N ALA A 13 -7.65 -3.53 -0.08
CA ALA A 13 -8.84 -3.97 -0.81
C ALA A 13 -9.13 -5.47 -0.57
N ASP A 14 -8.11 -6.32 -0.60
CA ASP A 14 -8.26 -7.75 -0.31
C ASP A 14 -8.76 -7.98 1.13
N ALA A 15 -8.22 -7.26 2.11
CA ALA A 15 -8.62 -7.35 3.52
C ALA A 15 -10.03 -6.80 3.78
N GLU A 16 -10.44 -5.79 3.02
CA GLU A 16 -11.78 -5.21 3.05
C GLU A 16 -12.82 -6.11 2.33
N GLY A 17 -12.38 -6.97 1.39
CA GLY A 17 -13.26 -7.73 0.51
C GLY A 17 -13.76 -6.92 -0.69
N GLN A 18 -13.04 -5.88 -1.09
CA GLN A 18 -13.33 -5.02 -2.23
C GLN A 18 -12.49 -5.40 -3.45
N PRO A 19 -12.92 -5.06 -4.68
CA PRO A 19 -12.09 -5.25 -5.86
C PRO A 19 -10.86 -4.34 -5.80
N ARG A 20 -9.69 -4.87 -6.17
CA ARG A 20 -8.47 -4.09 -6.37
C ARG A 20 -8.67 -3.03 -7.44
N ARG A 21 -8.14 -1.83 -7.21
CA ARG A 21 -8.23 -0.69 -8.14
C ARG A 21 -6.86 -0.06 -8.32
N THR A 22 -6.60 0.45 -9.52
CA THR A 22 -5.37 1.20 -9.77
C THR A 22 -5.41 2.51 -8.99
N VAL A 23 -4.38 2.76 -8.20
CA VAL A 23 -4.17 4.05 -7.52
C VAL A 23 -3.93 5.12 -8.60
N PRO A 24 -4.67 6.24 -8.59
CA PRO A 24 -4.52 7.28 -9.60
C PRO A 24 -3.09 7.83 -9.66
N ARG A 25 -2.58 7.97 -10.90
CA ARG A 25 -1.35 8.72 -11.17
C ARG A 25 -1.67 10.20 -11.24
N LEU A 26 -1.09 10.97 -10.33
CA LEU A 26 -1.23 12.42 -10.28
C LEU A 26 -0.17 13.10 -11.15
N SER A 27 -0.34 14.41 -11.38
CA SER A 27 0.47 15.19 -12.33
C SER A 27 1.98 15.18 -12.05
N ASN A 28 2.36 14.89 -10.81
CA ASN A 28 3.75 14.81 -10.38
C ASN A 28 3.87 13.91 -9.14
N ASP A 29 5.11 13.59 -8.77
CA ASP A 29 5.43 12.64 -7.71
C ASP A 29 5.36 13.21 -6.28
N THR A 30 5.15 14.53 -6.10
CA THR A 30 5.13 15.14 -4.76
C THR A 30 3.92 14.70 -3.93
N HIS A 31 2.90 14.14 -4.57
CA HIS A 31 1.72 13.58 -3.91
C HIS A 31 1.91 12.14 -3.41
N LEU A 32 2.99 11.45 -3.79
CA LEU A 32 3.20 10.04 -3.41
C LEU A 32 3.29 9.81 -1.89
N PRO A 33 3.90 10.72 -1.09
CA PRO A 33 3.85 10.61 0.37
C PRO A 33 2.44 10.71 0.93
N ASP A 34 1.60 11.61 0.40
CA ASP A 34 0.21 11.77 0.85
C ASP A 34 -0.63 10.54 0.49
N GLN A 35 -0.46 10.03 -0.73
CA GLN A 35 -1.12 8.78 -1.15
C GLN A 35 -0.68 7.59 -0.29
N LEU A 36 0.60 7.53 0.12
CA LEU A 36 1.08 6.50 1.03
C LEU A 36 0.42 6.63 2.41
N GLN A 37 0.23 7.84 2.93
CA GLN A 37 -0.45 8.05 4.20
C GLN A 37 -1.90 7.57 4.15
N VAL A 38 -2.65 7.96 3.11
CA VAL A 38 -4.06 7.54 2.93
C VAL A 38 -4.16 6.01 2.87
N VAL A 39 -3.41 5.39 1.97
CA VAL A 39 -3.47 3.92 1.80
C VAL A 39 -2.94 3.18 3.03
N GLY A 40 -1.96 3.75 3.74
CA GLY A 40 -1.47 3.19 4.99
C GLY A 40 -2.54 3.18 6.09
N LEU A 41 -3.34 4.25 6.18
CA LEU A 41 -4.47 4.31 7.11
C LEU A 41 -5.55 3.30 6.74
N ASP A 42 -5.90 3.17 5.46
CA ASP A 42 -6.85 2.17 4.97
C ASP A 42 -6.39 0.73 5.32
N LEU A 43 -5.10 0.44 5.15
CA LEU A 43 -4.55 -0.87 5.51
C LEU A 43 -4.60 -1.14 7.03
N LEU A 44 -4.35 -0.11 7.85
CA LEU A 44 -4.43 -0.21 9.31
C LEU A 44 -5.86 -0.41 9.80
N GLU A 45 -6.85 0.21 9.14
CA GLU A 45 -8.27 -0.01 9.46
C GLU A 45 -8.67 -1.48 9.33
N TYR A 46 -8.08 -2.20 8.37
CA TYR A 46 -8.33 -3.61 8.12
C TYR A 46 -7.23 -4.56 8.64
N GLU A 47 -6.32 -4.08 9.49
CA GLU A 47 -5.14 -4.84 9.92
C GLU A 47 -5.53 -6.20 10.53
N SER A 48 -6.57 -6.24 11.36
CA SER A 48 -7.05 -7.47 12.02
C SER A 48 -7.54 -8.55 11.05
N LYS A 49 -7.83 -8.19 9.79
CA LYS A 49 -8.26 -9.11 8.74
C LYS A 49 -7.12 -9.58 7.84
N LEU A 50 -5.92 -9.00 7.98
CA LEU A 50 -4.76 -9.41 7.18
C LEU A 50 -4.29 -10.80 7.60
N THR A 51 -4.16 -11.68 6.61
CA THR A 51 -3.43 -12.94 6.75
C THR A 51 -1.94 -12.71 6.97
N GLU A 52 -1.24 -13.69 7.52
CA GLU A 52 0.22 -13.65 7.68
C GLU A 52 0.95 -13.44 6.34
N GLU A 53 0.47 -14.05 5.26
CA GLU A 53 1.01 -13.83 3.91
C GLU A 53 0.85 -12.37 3.45
N GLN A 54 -0.30 -11.75 3.72
CA GLN A 54 -0.54 -10.35 3.39
C GLN A 54 0.33 -9.41 4.25
N ARG A 55 0.53 -9.72 5.54
CA ARG A 55 1.45 -8.97 6.41
C ARG A 55 2.90 -9.06 5.90
N ALA A 56 3.37 -10.27 5.58
CA ALA A 56 4.69 -10.48 5.01
C ALA A 56 4.85 -9.77 3.64
N ALA A 57 3.81 -9.74 2.82
CA ALA A 57 3.80 -9.03 1.55
C ALA A 57 3.92 -7.51 1.74
N ALA A 58 3.22 -6.93 2.72
CA ALA A 58 3.32 -5.52 3.09
C ALA A 58 4.73 -5.16 3.55
N GLU A 59 5.30 -5.96 4.47
CA GLU A 59 6.66 -5.75 4.98
C GLU A 59 7.71 -5.83 3.85
N ALA A 60 7.60 -6.84 2.98
CA ALA A 60 8.48 -6.99 1.83
C ALA A 60 8.35 -5.81 0.85
N ALA A 61 7.14 -5.26 0.67
CA ALA A 61 6.92 -4.07 -0.16
C ALA A 61 7.58 -2.82 0.44
N ILE A 62 7.42 -2.60 1.74
CA ILE A 62 8.06 -1.50 2.48
C ILE A 62 9.57 -1.61 2.39
N GLN A 63 10.13 -2.81 2.61
CA GLN A 63 11.57 -2.99 2.55
C GLN A 63 12.12 -2.76 1.14
N ARG A 64 11.46 -3.26 0.09
CA ARG A 64 11.87 -2.97 -1.29
C ARG A 64 11.89 -1.46 -1.58
N ALA A 65 10.90 -0.72 -1.08
CA ALA A 65 10.86 0.73 -1.26
C ALA A 65 11.99 1.43 -0.49
N ARG A 66 12.26 0.99 0.76
CA ARG A 66 13.33 1.55 1.60
C ARG A 66 14.71 1.34 0.96
N SER A 67 15.04 0.14 0.50
CA SER A 67 16.30 -0.17 -0.19
C SER A 67 16.50 0.54 -1.53
N ALA A 68 15.45 1.11 -2.11
CA ALA A 68 15.54 1.88 -3.35
C ALA A 68 15.70 3.38 -3.10
N LEU A 69 15.42 3.84 -1.87
CA LEU A 69 15.49 5.24 -1.48
C LEU A 69 16.71 5.54 -0.60
N PHE A 70 17.28 4.53 0.04
CA PHE A 70 18.43 4.57 0.93
C PHE A 70 19.37 3.41 0.62
#